data_AF-A0A164QSS8-F1
#
_entry.id   AF-A0A164QSS8-F1
#
_cell.length_a   1.000
_cell.length_b   1.000
_cell.length_c   1.000
_cell.angle_alpha   90.00
_cell.angle_beta   90.00
_cell.angle_gamma   90.00
#
_symmetry.space_group_name_H-M   'P 1'
#
loop_
_entity.id
_entity.type
_entity.pdbx_description
1 polymer ?
#
loop_
_entity_poly.entity_id
_entity_poly.type
_entity_poly.pdbx_seq_one_letter_code
_entity_poly.pdbx_strand_id
1 'polypeptide(L)'
;MSMMSNELLLCADACPEVMPVAAKDPAIMTDRRVLQQLLGLEMFSVPSSDYFAPSSTSELQPYMRRVVTTWMLEVTEEQNCEEQVFPLAVNLLDRFLALEAAVLQRCQLQLLGCVCLLTASKLRQCRPIGVDLLVYYTDYSVTPAEIRVSQNPKFLRNVVYLSFIFIDVAPDILFF
;
A
#
# COMPACT_ATOMS: atom_id res chain seq x y z
N MET A 1 34.87 37.10 -25.17
CA MET A 1 33.43 36.81 -25.12
C MET A 1 33.29 35.29 -25.10
N SER A 2 33.37 34.70 -23.91
CA SER A 2 33.35 33.25 -23.71
C SER A 2 31.92 32.82 -23.45
N MET A 3 31.45 31.86 -24.23
CA MET A 3 30.22 31.10 -24.00
C MET A 3 30.40 30.26 -22.72
N MET A 4 29.50 30.40 -21.75
CA MET A 4 29.26 29.40 -20.70
C MET A 4 27.74 29.35 -20.52
N SER A 5 27.08 28.43 -21.21
CA SER A 5 26.73 27.09 -20.72
C SER A 5 25.28 27.11 -20.25
N ASN A 6 24.39 26.74 -21.17
CA ASN A 6 23.04 26.30 -20.83
C ASN A 6 23.16 25.18 -19.80
N GLU A 7 22.72 25.43 -18.57
CA GLU A 7 22.36 24.35 -17.64
C GLU A 7 21.10 23.68 -18.19
N LEU A 8 21.33 22.81 -19.18
CA LEU A 8 20.35 21.82 -19.58
C LEU A 8 20.17 20.91 -18.37
N LEU A 9 19.00 21.03 -17.74
CA LEU A 9 18.48 20.12 -16.72
C LEU A 9 18.41 18.72 -17.35
N LEU A 10 19.53 18.01 -17.25
CA LEU A 10 19.69 16.67 -17.78
C LEU A 10 19.04 15.68 -16.80
N CYS A 11 17.70 15.66 -16.77
CA CYS A 11 16.97 14.49 -16.29
C CYS A 11 17.08 13.37 -17.35
N ALA A 12 18.32 12.99 -17.68
CA ALA A 12 18.59 11.88 -18.57
C ALA A 12 18.61 10.60 -17.73
N ASP A 13 17.47 9.91 -17.71
CA ASP A 13 17.25 8.49 -18.09
C ASP A 13 18.20 7.38 -17.58
N ALA A 14 19.17 7.68 -16.74
CA ALA A 14 19.89 6.68 -15.96
C ALA A 14 19.09 6.50 -14.67
N CYS A 15 18.14 5.57 -14.66
CA CYS A 15 17.64 5.07 -13.39
C CYS A 15 18.80 4.34 -12.70
N PRO A 16 19.35 4.87 -11.61
CA PRO A 16 20.42 4.18 -10.90
C PRO A 16 19.90 2.82 -10.43
N GLU A 17 20.74 1.78 -10.48
CA GLU A 17 20.43 0.46 -9.90
C GLU A 17 20.01 0.57 -8.42
N VAL A 18 20.43 1.66 -7.75
CA VAL A 18 20.07 2.01 -6.39
C VAL A 18 19.24 3.28 -6.41
N MET A 19 17.97 3.19 -6.00
CA MET A 19 17.11 4.37 -5.86
C MET A 19 17.71 5.33 -4.81
N PRO A 20 17.73 6.65 -5.06
CA PRO A 20 18.25 7.61 -4.10
C PRO A 20 17.37 7.61 -2.84
N VAL A 21 17.96 7.24 -1.70
CA VAL A 21 17.28 7.24 -0.40
C VAL A 21 17.27 8.67 0.15
N ALA A 22 16.11 9.12 0.62
CA ALA A 22 15.99 10.42 1.28
C ALA A 22 16.91 10.49 2.51
N ALA A 23 17.63 11.61 2.67
CA ALA A 23 18.44 11.82 3.86
C ALA A 23 17.56 11.79 5.12
N LYS A 24 18.11 11.28 6.23
CA LYS A 24 17.39 11.27 7.52
C LYS A 24 17.11 12.72 7.94
N ASP A 25 15.84 13.08 8.01
CA ASP A 25 15.42 14.39 8.49
C ASP A 25 15.75 14.50 10.00
N PRO A 26 16.65 15.43 10.40
CA PRO A 26 17.00 15.62 11.81
C PRO A 26 15.82 16.03 12.68
N ALA A 27 14.82 16.73 12.11
CA ALA A 27 13.62 17.15 12.83
C ALA A 27 12.77 15.93 13.21
N ILE A 28 12.65 14.92 12.33
CA ILE A 28 11.92 13.68 12.63
C ILE A 28 12.60 12.91 13.77
N MET A 29 13.93 12.87 13.79
CA MET A 29 14.71 12.05 14.73
C MET A 29 14.93 12.73 16.09
N THR A 30 14.99 14.06 16.13
CA THR A 30 15.43 14.82 17.32
C THR A 30 14.29 15.56 18.02
N ASP A 31 13.24 15.94 17.30
CA ASP A 31 12.14 16.72 17.87
C ASP A 31 11.15 15.80 18.62
N ARG A 32 11.08 15.96 19.95
CA ARG A 32 10.15 15.20 20.80
C ARG A 32 8.69 15.42 20.41
N ARG A 33 8.33 16.57 19.82
CA ARG A 33 6.96 16.86 19.38
C ARG A 33 6.54 15.94 18.24
N VAL A 34 7.46 15.68 17.30
CA VAL A 34 7.23 14.74 16.20
C VAL A 34 7.00 13.35 16.76
N LEU A 35 7.87 12.87 17.66
CA LEU A 35 7.69 11.55 18.30
C LEU A 35 6.36 11.45 19.06
N GLN A 36 5.96 12.49 19.80
CA GLN A 36 4.66 12.52 20.49
C GLN A 36 3.48 12.47 19.53
N GLN A 37 3.58 13.13 18.38
CA GLN A 37 2.57 13.04 17.32
C GLN A 37 2.53 11.64 16.71
N LEU A 38 3.69 11.05 16.39
CA LEU A 38 3.78 9.68 15.86
C LEU A 38 3.15 8.66 16.81
N LEU A 39 3.47 8.74 18.11
CA LEU A 39 2.88 7.89 19.14
C LEU A 39 1.37 8.12 19.30
N GLY A 40 0.92 9.38 19.25
CA GLY A 40 -0.50 9.71 19.27
C GLY A 40 -1.26 9.16 18.05
N LEU A 41 -0.57 8.91 16.94
CA LEU A 41 -1.14 8.37 15.71
C LEU A 41 -1.13 6.84 15.67
N GLU A 42 -0.38 6.17 16.54
CA GLU A 42 -0.28 4.70 16.62
C GLU A 42 -1.67 4.07 16.78
N MET A 43 -2.55 4.67 17.59
CA MET A 43 -3.90 4.19 17.84
C MET A 43 -4.80 4.10 16.58
N PHE A 44 -4.48 4.84 15.51
CA PHE A 44 -5.23 4.78 14.24
C PHE A 44 -4.64 3.76 13.26
N SER A 45 -3.47 3.20 13.57
CA SER A 45 -2.76 2.24 12.71
C SER A 45 -2.98 0.79 13.11
N VAL A 46 -3.47 0.53 14.32
CA VAL A 46 -3.66 -0.83 14.87
C VAL A 46 -5.02 -1.39 14.41
N PRO A 47 -5.07 -2.48 13.63
CA PRO A 47 -6.32 -3.18 13.36
C PRO A 47 -6.88 -3.77 14.66
N SER A 48 -8.21 -3.86 14.78
CA SER A 48 -8.85 -4.54 15.91
C SER A 48 -8.28 -5.95 16.05
N SER A 49 -8.09 -6.47 17.27
CA SER A 49 -7.57 -7.84 17.45
C SER A 49 -8.61 -8.91 17.03
N ASP A 50 -9.89 -8.55 17.06
CA ASP A 50 -11.00 -9.51 17.05
C ASP A 50 -11.90 -9.37 15.81
N TYR A 51 -11.36 -9.00 14.64
CA TYR A 51 -12.21 -8.87 13.44
C TYR A 51 -12.62 -10.20 12.79
N PHE A 52 -11.96 -11.30 13.16
CA PHE A 52 -12.44 -12.66 12.88
C PHE A 52 -13.26 -13.24 14.04
N ALA A 53 -13.70 -12.41 15.00
CA ALA A 53 -14.61 -12.87 16.05
C ALA A 53 -15.79 -13.63 15.41
N PRO A 54 -16.28 -14.71 16.05
CA PRO A 54 -17.25 -15.63 15.48
C PRO A 54 -18.61 -14.96 15.30
N SER A 55 -18.71 -14.15 14.26
CA SER A 55 -19.96 -13.76 13.65
C SER A 55 -20.36 -14.95 12.77
N SER A 56 -21.52 -15.52 13.03
CA SER A 56 -22.06 -16.70 12.34
C SER A 56 -22.30 -16.50 10.84
N THR A 57 -21.96 -15.34 10.29
CA THR A 57 -22.23 -14.90 8.92
C THR A 57 -20.97 -14.65 8.08
N SER A 58 -19.76 -14.65 8.67
CA SER A 58 -18.52 -14.43 7.91
C SER A 58 -18.12 -15.70 7.14
N GLU A 59 -18.06 -15.61 5.81
CA GLU A 59 -17.50 -16.68 4.96
C GLU A 59 -15.97 -16.81 5.14
N LEU A 60 -15.32 -15.74 5.61
CA LEU A 60 -13.88 -15.69 5.79
C LEU A 60 -13.43 -16.34 7.08
N GLN A 61 -12.35 -17.11 6.97
CA GLN A 61 -11.70 -17.80 8.08
C GLN A 61 -10.26 -17.27 8.27
N PRO A 62 -9.71 -17.27 9.50
CA PRO A 62 -8.37 -16.74 9.75
C PRO A 62 -7.26 -17.36 8.88
N TYR A 63 -7.40 -18.64 8.50
CA TYR A 63 -6.43 -19.29 7.63
C TYR A 63 -6.39 -18.68 6.21
N MET A 64 -7.52 -18.16 5.71
CA MET A 64 -7.60 -17.54 4.38
C MET A 64 -6.76 -16.27 4.31
N ARG A 65 -6.76 -15.47 5.39
CA ARG A 65 -5.84 -14.34 5.54
C ARG A 65 -4.40 -14.80 5.41
N ARG A 66 -4.01 -15.85 6.15
CA ARG A 66 -2.63 -16.38 6.10
C ARG A 66 -2.22 -16.76 4.68
N VAL A 67 -3.09 -17.45 3.95
CA VAL A 67 -2.84 -17.83 2.54
C VAL A 67 -2.59 -16.59 1.68
N VAL A 68 -3.48 -15.60 1.74
CA VAL A 68 -3.35 -14.39 0.91
C VAL A 68 -2.14 -13.54 1.32
N THR A 69 -1.85 -13.39 2.62
CA THR A 69 -0.66 -12.64 3.06
C THR A 69 0.64 -13.35 2.71
N THR A 70 0.64 -14.69 2.63
CA THR A 70 1.82 -15.45 2.19
C THR A 70 2.07 -15.20 0.71
N TRP A 71 1.02 -15.31 -0.12
CA TRP A 71 1.09 -14.94 -1.55
C TRP A 71 1.53 -13.48 -1.75
N MET A 72 1.01 -12.54 -0.95
CA MET A 72 1.43 -11.14 -1.02
C MET A 72 2.92 -10.96 -0.73
N LEU A 73 3.47 -11.71 0.24
CA LEU A 73 4.90 -11.68 0.56
C LEU A 73 5.72 -12.16 -0.63
N GLU A 74 5.36 -13.32 -1.20
CA GLU A 74 6.03 -13.91 -2.37
C GLU A 74 6.07 -12.92 -3.55
N VAL A 75 4.94 -12.26 -3.86
CA VAL A 75 4.87 -11.24 -4.92
C VAL A 75 5.80 -10.06 -4.61
N THR A 76 5.83 -9.57 -3.37
CA THR A 76 6.70 -8.43 -3.02
C THR A 76 8.19 -8.78 -3.06
N GLU A 77 8.56 -10.00 -2.69
CA GLU A 77 9.94 -10.49 -2.75
C GLU A 77 10.39 -10.66 -4.20
N GLU A 78 9.56 -11.29 -5.04
CA GLU A 78 9.89 -11.51 -6.46
C GLU A 78 10.02 -10.18 -7.23
N GLN A 79 9.22 -9.18 -6.86
CA GLN A 79 9.28 -7.84 -7.42
C GLN A 79 10.35 -6.94 -6.79
N ASN A 80 11.14 -7.44 -5.83
CA ASN A 80 12.13 -6.66 -5.09
C ASN A 80 11.54 -5.33 -4.57
N CYS A 81 10.34 -5.40 -4.01
CA CYS A 81 9.66 -4.24 -3.46
C CYS A 81 10.41 -3.70 -2.24
N GLU A 82 10.25 -2.41 -1.96
CA GLU A 82 10.77 -1.79 -0.74
C GLU A 82 10.21 -2.50 0.51
N GLU A 83 11.03 -2.67 1.55
CA GLU A 83 10.68 -3.42 2.78
C GLU A 83 9.38 -2.92 3.46
N GLN A 84 9.02 -1.66 3.21
CA GLN A 84 7.84 -1.00 3.79
C GLN A 84 6.53 -1.32 3.04
N VAL A 85 6.60 -1.85 1.82
CA VAL A 85 5.44 -2.11 0.94
C VAL A 85 4.60 -3.25 1.51
N PHE A 86 5.23 -4.37 1.83
CA PHE A 86 4.52 -5.54 2.34
C PHE A 86 3.80 -5.27 3.68
N PRO A 87 4.47 -4.71 4.73
CA PRO A 87 3.80 -4.39 5.99
C PRO A 87 2.65 -3.40 5.82
N LEU A 88 2.79 -2.41 4.92
CA LEU A 88 1.71 -1.47 4.61
C LEU A 88 0.55 -2.19 3.92
N ALA A 89 0.81 -3.06 2.95
CA ALA A 89 -0.24 -3.80 2.25
C ALA A 89 -1.03 -4.70 3.21
N VAL A 90 -0.35 -5.40 4.13
CA VAL A 90 -0.99 -6.21 5.18
C VAL A 90 -1.80 -5.34 6.13
N ASN A 91 -1.28 -4.18 6.54
CA ASN A 91 -2.02 -3.24 7.39
C ASN A 91 -3.33 -2.76 6.73
N LEU A 92 -3.28 -2.44 5.43
CA LEU A 92 -4.46 -2.06 4.65
C LEU A 92 -5.46 -3.22 4.55
N LEU A 93 -4.98 -4.45 4.31
CA LEU A 93 -5.80 -5.66 4.25
C LEU A 93 -6.53 -5.89 5.58
N ASP A 94 -5.80 -5.92 6.69
CA ASP A 94 -6.35 -6.22 8.01
C ASP A 94 -7.36 -5.17 8.47
N ARG A 95 -7.13 -3.89 8.14
CA ARG A 95 -8.07 -2.82 8.44
C ARG A 95 -9.34 -2.90 7.61
N PHE A 96 -9.25 -3.32 6.35
CA PHE A 96 -10.45 -3.58 5.55
C PHE A 96 -11.24 -4.76 6.11
N LEU A 97 -10.55 -5.86 6.45
CA LEU A 97 -11.19 -7.02 7.07
C LEU A 97 -11.83 -6.64 8.42
N ALA A 98 -11.22 -5.73 9.18
CA ALA A 98 -11.80 -5.21 10.42
C ALA A 98 -13.14 -4.50 10.27
N LEU A 99 -13.42 -3.96 9.08
CA LEU A 99 -14.64 -3.21 8.80
C LEU A 99 -15.68 -4.04 8.03
N GLU A 100 -15.23 -4.87 7.10
CA GLU A 100 -16.09 -5.47 6.06
C GLU A 100 -15.99 -7.00 5.96
N ALA A 101 -15.29 -7.69 6.87
CA ALA A 101 -15.12 -9.15 6.79
C ALA A 101 -16.44 -9.93 6.74
N ALA A 102 -17.52 -9.40 7.33
CA ALA A 102 -18.83 -10.05 7.34
C ALA A 102 -19.52 -10.09 5.96
N VAL A 103 -19.16 -9.18 5.04
CA VAL A 103 -19.79 -9.05 3.71
C VAL A 103 -18.86 -9.55 2.58
N LEU A 104 -17.56 -9.65 2.86
CA LEU A 104 -16.56 -10.02 1.88
C LEU A 104 -16.61 -11.53 1.56
N GLN A 105 -16.70 -11.85 0.28
CA GLN A 105 -16.67 -13.23 -0.20
C GLN A 105 -15.23 -13.74 -0.30
N ARG A 106 -15.04 -15.06 -0.13
CA ARG A 106 -13.71 -15.70 -0.25
C ARG A 106 -13.02 -15.44 -1.59
N CYS A 107 -13.78 -15.34 -2.69
CA CYS A 107 -13.24 -15.05 -4.03
C CYS A 107 -12.72 -13.61 -4.16
N GLN A 108 -13.21 -12.68 -3.33
CA GLN A 108 -12.82 -11.27 -3.37
C GLN A 108 -11.55 -10.99 -2.56
N LEU A 109 -11.10 -11.95 -1.73
CA LEU A 109 -9.94 -11.75 -0.87
C LEU A 109 -8.63 -11.59 -1.67
N GLN A 110 -8.48 -12.32 -2.79
CA GLN A 110 -7.32 -12.19 -3.67
C GLN A 110 -7.32 -10.84 -4.43
N LEU A 111 -8.49 -10.39 -4.89
CA LEU A 111 -8.67 -9.06 -5.48
C LEU A 111 -8.32 -7.96 -4.46
N LEU A 112 -8.78 -8.09 -3.21
CA LEU A 112 -8.43 -7.16 -2.14
C LEU A 112 -6.91 -7.13 -1.90
N GLY A 113 -6.26 -8.29 -1.86
CA GLY A 113 -4.80 -8.40 -1.77
C GLY A 113 -4.09 -7.65 -2.91
N CYS A 114 -4.57 -7.78 -4.16
CA CYS A 114 -4.05 -7.03 -5.30
C CYS A 114 -4.17 -5.51 -5.11
N VAL A 115 -5.35 -5.04 -4.68
CA VAL A 115 -5.60 -3.62 -4.43
C VAL A 115 -4.71 -3.08 -3.32
N CYS A 116 -4.51 -3.85 -2.25
CA CYS A 116 -3.61 -3.51 -1.15
C CYS A 116 -2.15 -3.41 -1.59
N LEU A 117 -1.64 -4.38 -2.37
CA LEU A 117 -0.30 -4.36 -2.94
C LEU A 117 -0.09 -3.18 -3.89
N LEU A 118 -1.05 -2.94 -4.78
CA LEU A 118 -1.00 -1.83 -5.73
C LEU A 118 -1.00 -0.48 -5.00
N THR A 119 -1.83 -0.33 -3.98
CA THR A 119 -1.90 0.90 -3.17
C THR A 119 -0.63 1.11 -2.36
N ALA A 120 -0.14 0.07 -1.67
CA ALA A 120 1.08 0.16 -0.87
C ALA A 120 2.31 0.46 -1.73
N SER A 121 2.42 -0.16 -2.91
CA SER A 121 3.53 0.10 -3.84
C SER A 121 3.48 1.53 -4.41
N LYS A 122 2.30 2.05 -4.78
CA LYS A 122 2.15 3.47 -5.16
C LYS A 122 2.58 4.44 -4.05
N LEU A 123 2.42 4.07 -2.79
CA LEU A 123 2.76 4.91 -1.63
C LEU A 123 4.22 4.83 -1.18
N ARG A 124 4.90 3.71 -1.44
CA ARG A 124 6.20 3.41 -0.81
C ARG A 124 7.36 3.20 -1.77
N GLN A 125 7.12 3.10 -3.08
CA GLN A 125 8.18 2.93 -4.07
C GLN A 125 7.93 3.79 -5.31
N CYS A 126 8.99 4.21 -5.98
CA CYS A 126 8.88 5.04 -7.19
C CYS A 126 8.31 4.29 -8.39
N ARG A 127 8.53 2.98 -8.45
CA ARG A 127 8.04 2.09 -9.51
C ARG A 127 7.00 1.15 -8.93
N PRO A 128 5.71 1.50 -8.92
CA PRO A 128 4.67 0.65 -8.33
C PRO A 128 4.52 -0.67 -9.08
N ILE A 129 3.95 -1.68 -8.41
CA ILE A 129 3.62 -2.96 -9.04
C ILE A 129 2.56 -2.69 -10.12
N GLY A 130 2.79 -3.15 -11.35
CA GLY A 130 1.85 -2.95 -12.46
C GLY A 130 0.57 -3.76 -12.30
N VAL A 131 -0.56 -3.22 -12.78
CA VAL A 131 -1.86 -3.93 -12.78
C VAL A 131 -1.77 -5.25 -13.56
N ASP A 132 -1.15 -5.23 -14.74
CA ASP A 132 -1.04 -6.42 -15.59
C ASP A 132 -0.20 -7.53 -14.92
N LEU A 133 0.76 -7.13 -14.08
CA LEU A 133 1.59 -8.04 -13.33
C LEU A 133 0.85 -8.68 -12.15
N LEU A 134 0.00 -7.91 -11.46
CA LEU A 134 -0.90 -8.48 -10.44
C LEU A 134 -1.90 -9.46 -11.04
N VAL A 135 -2.42 -9.16 -12.24
CA VAL A 135 -3.29 -10.09 -13.00
C VAL A 135 -2.54 -11.38 -13.34
N TYR A 136 -1.28 -11.27 -13.75
CA TYR A 136 -0.43 -12.43 -13.97
C TYR A 136 -0.20 -13.26 -12.68
N TYR A 137 0.15 -12.62 -11.57
CA TYR A 137 0.37 -13.29 -10.28
C TYR A 137 -0.88 -13.91 -9.65
N THR A 138 -2.06 -13.53 -10.13
CA THR A 138 -3.34 -14.14 -9.73
C THR A 138 -3.77 -15.27 -10.65
N ASP A 139 -2.92 -15.70 -11.59
CA ASP A 139 -3.27 -16.68 -12.62
C ASP A 139 -4.55 -16.28 -13.38
N TYR A 140 -4.68 -14.98 -13.66
CA TYR A 140 -5.83 -14.38 -14.34
C TYR A 140 -7.18 -14.61 -13.64
N SER A 141 -7.19 -14.99 -12.36
CA SER A 141 -8.40 -15.09 -11.55
C SER A 141 -9.04 -13.72 -11.28
N VAL A 142 -8.24 -12.65 -11.40
CA VAL A 142 -8.64 -11.26 -11.25
C VAL A 142 -8.37 -10.51 -12.55
N THR A 143 -9.29 -9.64 -12.95
CA THR A 143 -9.17 -8.84 -14.18
C THR A 143 -8.61 -7.43 -13.89
N PRO A 144 -7.96 -6.78 -14.88
CA PRO A 144 -7.51 -5.40 -14.75
C PRO A 144 -8.66 -4.42 -14.43
N ALA A 145 -9.86 -4.70 -14.95
CA ALA A 145 -11.04 -3.88 -14.71
C ALA A 145 -11.48 -3.96 -13.24
N GLU A 146 -11.50 -5.14 -12.64
CA GLU A 146 -11.85 -5.32 -11.22
C GLU A 146 -10.86 -4.60 -10.30
N ILE A 147 -9.55 -4.66 -10.60
CA ILE A 147 -8.52 -3.93 -9.85
C ILE A 147 -8.76 -2.42 -9.95
N ARG A 148 -8.94 -1.89 -11.16
CA ARG A 148 -9.16 -0.45 -11.39
C ARG A 148 -10.46 0.06 -10.77
N VAL A 149 -11.54 -0.73 -10.85
CA VAL A 149 -12.82 -0.37 -10.22
C VAL A 149 -12.66 -0.35 -8.71
N SER A 150 -11.98 -1.35 -8.13
CA SER A 150 -11.72 -1.43 -6.70
C SER A 150 -10.70 -0.40 -6.20
N GLN A 151 -9.88 0.19 -7.07
CA GLN A 151 -9.06 1.37 -6.74
C GLN A 151 -9.87 2.66 -6.61
N ASN A 152 -11.16 2.70 -6.99
CA ASN A 152 -11.93 3.95 -6.89
C ASN A 152 -12.02 4.44 -5.44
N PRO A 153 -12.05 5.76 -5.23
CA PRO A 153 -12.11 6.37 -3.91
C PRO A 153 -13.32 5.91 -3.09
N LYS A 154 -14.40 5.41 -3.72
CA LYS A 154 -15.55 4.83 -3.00
C LYS A 154 -15.21 3.54 -2.25
N PHE A 155 -14.34 2.70 -2.81
CA PHE A 155 -13.88 1.45 -2.19
C PHE A 155 -12.72 1.73 -1.23
N LEU A 156 -11.77 2.56 -1.65
CA LEU A 156 -10.67 3.03 -0.79
C LEU A 156 -11.15 3.90 0.38
N ARG A 157 -12.38 4.44 0.33
CA ARG A 157 -12.95 5.22 1.44
C ARG A 157 -13.02 4.40 2.73
N ASN A 158 -13.30 3.10 2.65
CA ASN A 158 -13.36 2.23 3.81
C ASN A 158 -11.97 1.70 4.20
N VAL A 159 -11.05 1.56 3.24
CA VAL A 159 -9.67 1.06 3.47
C VAL A 159 -8.75 2.14 4.06
N VAL A 160 -8.84 3.38 3.56
CA VAL A 160 -7.79 4.40 3.71
C VAL A 160 -8.19 5.62 4.55
N TYR A 161 -9.49 5.93 4.78
CA TYR A 161 -9.85 7.15 5.54
C TYR A 161 -9.31 7.21 6.97
N LEU A 162 -9.10 6.06 7.62
CA LEU A 162 -8.44 6.03 8.94
C LEU A 162 -6.91 6.17 8.86
N SER A 163 -6.30 5.97 7.69
CA SER A 163 -4.87 6.25 7.43
C SER A 163 -4.64 7.69 6.99
N PHE A 164 -5.67 8.35 6.44
CA PHE A 164 -5.58 9.67 5.83
C PHE A 164 -5.36 10.82 6.82
N ILE A 165 -5.51 10.59 8.13
CA ILE A 165 -5.03 11.57 9.14
C ILE A 165 -3.51 11.76 9.05
N PHE A 166 -2.78 10.85 8.39
CA PHE A 166 -1.32 10.92 8.20
C PHE A 166 -0.87 11.41 6.80
N ILE A 167 -1.77 11.44 5.79
CA ILE A 167 -1.41 11.72 4.37
C ILE A 167 -2.13 12.98 3.86
N ASP A 168 -2.29 14.00 4.70
CA ASP A 168 -2.60 15.38 4.23
C ASP A 168 -1.34 16.09 3.64
N VAL A 169 -0.28 15.32 3.32
CA VAL A 169 1.00 15.84 2.79
C VAL A 169 1.18 15.63 1.29
N ALA A 170 0.34 14.84 0.61
CA ALA A 170 0.49 14.65 -0.84
C ALA A 170 -0.84 14.35 -1.57
N PRO A 171 -1.63 15.37 -1.92
CA PRO A 171 -2.82 15.22 -2.77
C PRO A 171 -2.52 14.68 -4.19
N ASP A 172 -1.25 14.68 -4.61
CA ASP A 172 -0.84 14.30 -5.97
C ASP A 172 -0.69 12.79 -6.20
N ILE A 173 -0.65 11.96 -5.14
CA ILE A 173 -0.40 10.52 -5.26
C ILE A 173 -1.66 9.72 -5.66
N LEU A 174 -2.85 10.33 -5.56
CA LEU A 174 -4.12 9.68 -5.90
C LEU A 174 -4.63 9.93 -7.32
N PHE A 175 -3.93 10.73 -8.14
CA PHE A 175 -4.40 11.15 -9.46
C PHE A 175 -3.72 10.49 -10.68
N PHE A 176 -3.01 9.37 -10.49
CA PHE A 176 -2.50 8.54 -11.60
C PHE A 176 -2.83 7.05 -11.46
#